data_AF-A0A6C0BA67-F1
#
_entry.id   AF-A0A6C0BA67-F1
#
_cell.length_a   1.000
_cell.length_b   1.000
_cell.length_c   1.000
_cell.angle_alpha   90.00
_cell.angle_beta   90.00
_cell.angle_gamma   90.00
#
_symmetry.space_group_name_H-M   'P 1'
#
loop_
_entity.id
_entity.type
_entity.pdbx_description
1 polymer ?
#
loop_
_entity_poly.entity_id
_entity_poly.type
_entity_poly.pdbx_seq_one_letter_code
_entity_poly.pdbx_strand_id
1 'polypeptide(L)'
;MLERRGKNKILIENKNWDTNVLRDEVEKFMRDTATQNCCGLFLSQHTGIANKENFEINIHEGNVLLYVHHVNNDADTIKVSIDILDHFKEQLDEIGTDKELETMPKEVLDKINEEYNAIKTKKLAMMKHVKDFQTSMTKEIDSIEIPTLKMYLSSRYASANTLFTCENCNYVGSSKQSLSAHKRFCKKSLNNTVDS
;
A
#
# COMPACT_ATOMS: atom_id res chain seq x y z
N MET A 1 -7.52 -20.53 3.60
CA MET A 1 -6.28 -21.32 3.69
C MET A 1 -5.47 -21.13 2.41
N LEU A 2 -4.16 -20.92 2.54
CA LEU A 2 -3.25 -20.67 1.45
C LEU A 2 -2.39 -21.91 1.21
N GLU A 3 -2.48 -22.46 0.00
CA GLU A 3 -1.67 -23.59 -0.45
C GLU A 3 -0.86 -23.18 -1.67
N ARG A 4 0.45 -23.43 -1.63
CA ARG A 4 1.41 -23.02 -2.66
C ARG A 4 2.34 -24.20 -2.95
N ARG A 5 2.73 -24.37 -4.22
CA ARG A 5 3.56 -25.50 -4.64
C ARG A 5 4.90 -25.49 -3.90
N GLY A 6 5.22 -26.58 -3.21
CA GLY A 6 6.49 -26.75 -2.50
C GLY A 6 6.65 -25.87 -1.24
N LYS A 7 5.56 -25.32 -0.70
CA LYS A 7 5.57 -24.49 0.50
C LYS A 7 4.58 -25.03 1.54
N ASN A 8 4.83 -24.68 2.80
CA ASN A 8 3.96 -25.05 3.90
C ASN A 8 2.57 -24.42 3.77
N LYS A 9 1.57 -25.16 4.23
CA LYS A 9 0.17 -24.73 4.31
C LYS A 9 0.04 -23.63 5.36
N ILE A 10 -0.68 -22.55 5.03
CA ILE A 10 -0.91 -21.44 5.95
C ILE A 10 -2.42 -21.22 6.12
N LEU A 11 -2.91 -21.34 7.35
CA LEU A 11 -4.24 -20.85 7.73
C LEU A 11 -4.17 -19.34 7.92
N ILE A 12 -5.02 -18.60 7.19
CA ILE A 12 -5.09 -17.15 7.29
C ILE A 12 -6.39 -16.81 8.00
N GLU A 13 -6.29 -16.22 9.19
CA GLU A 13 -7.40 -15.63 9.94
C GLU A 13 -7.36 -14.11 9.75
N ASN A 14 -8.47 -13.52 9.29
CA ASN A 14 -8.54 -12.09 9.01
C ASN A 14 -9.67 -11.44 9.81
N LYS A 15 -9.33 -10.64 10.81
CA LYS A 15 -10.27 -9.89 11.64
C LYS A 15 -10.36 -8.43 11.19
N ASN A 16 -11.56 -8.06 10.75
CA ASN A 16 -11.89 -6.69 10.39
C ASN A 16 -12.83 -6.08 11.43
N TRP A 17 -12.30 -5.82 12.63
CA TRP A 17 -13.06 -5.31 13.78
C TRP A 17 -12.57 -3.93 14.18
N ASP A 18 -13.48 -3.11 14.70
CA ASP A 18 -13.15 -1.78 15.25
C ASP A 18 -12.70 -1.82 16.72
N THR A 19 -12.82 -2.99 17.36
CA THR A 19 -12.35 -3.24 18.72
C THR A 19 -11.21 -4.25 18.73
N ASN A 20 -10.43 -4.25 19.82
CA ASN A 20 -9.33 -5.20 19.99
C ASN A 20 -9.81 -6.65 19.87
N VAL A 21 -9.05 -7.48 19.16
CA VAL A 21 -9.39 -8.90 19.00
C VAL A 21 -9.28 -9.62 20.34
N LEU A 22 -10.29 -10.40 20.69
CA LEU A 22 -10.42 -11.06 21.99
C LEU A 22 -9.57 -12.34 22.08
N ARG A 23 -9.26 -12.75 23.32
CA ARG A 23 -8.48 -13.97 23.59
C ARG A 23 -9.13 -15.22 23.01
N ASP A 24 -10.45 -15.32 23.04
CA ASP A 24 -11.20 -16.47 22.52
C ASP A 24 -10.97 -16.69 21.02
N GLU A 25 -10.77 -15.62 20.26
CA GLU A 25 -10.42 -15.70 18.83
C GLU A 25 -9.00 -16.22 18.62
N VAL A 26 -8.06 -15.82 19.47
CA VAL A 26 -6.69 -16.33 19.47
C VAL A 26 -6.67 -17.82 19.80
N GLU A 27 -7.42 -18.24 20.83
CA GLU A 27 -7.53 -19.65 21.21
C GLU A 27 -8.21 -20.49 20.13
N LYS A 28 -9.27 -19.97 19.49
CA LYS A 28 -9.91 -20.62 18.35
C LYS A 28 -8.94 -20.80 17.20
N PHE A 29 -8.21 -19.75 16.84
CA PHE A 29 -7.20 -19.80 15.79
C PHE A 29 -6.13 -20.86 16.08
N MET A 30 -5.57 -20.90 17.29
CA MET A 30 -4.58 -21.92 17.68
C MET A 30 -5.16 -23.33 17.52
N ARG A 31 -6.38 -23.58 17.99
CA ARG A 31 -7.07 -24.88 17.81
C ARG A 31 -7.25 -25.24 16.34
N ASP A 32 -7.65 -24.28 15.50
CA ASP A 32 -7.86 -24.50 14.07
C ASP A 32 -6.52 -24.82 13.36
N THR A 33 -5.43 -24.14 13.73
CA THR A 33 -4.08 -24.42 13.18
C THR A 33 -3.55 -25.79 13.58
N ALA A 34 -3.76 -26.21 14.84
CA ALA A 34 -3.41 -27.52 15.35
C ALA A 34 -4.22 -28.63 14.66
N THR A 35 -5.54 -28.47 14.57
CA THR A 35 -6.45 -29.43 13.91
C THR A 35 -6.09 -29.65 12.45
N GLN A 36 -5.66 -28.59 11.76
CA GLN A 36 -5.26 -28.65 10.35
C GLN A 36 -3.77 -28.97 10.15
N ASN A 37 -3.00 -29.07 11.24
CA ASN A 37 -1.55 -29.22 11.26
C ASN A 37 -0.84 -28.30 10.26
N CYS A 38 -0.99 -26.99 10.44
CA CYS A 38 -0.44 -26.00 9.51
C CYS A 38 0.05 -24.74 10.22
N CYS A 39 0.88 -23.98 9.51
CA CYS A 39 1.30 -22.65 9.97
C CYS A 39 0.11 -21.68 9.94
N GLY A 40 0.20 -20.60 10.71
CA GLY A 40 -0.91 -19.67 10.89
C GLY A 40 -0.49 -18.22 10.71
N LEU A 41 -1.31 -17.45 10.00
CA LEU A 41 -1.22 -16.01 9.91
C LEU A 41 -2.50 -15.38 10.47
N PHE A 42 -2.39 -14.69 11.60
CA PHE A 42 -3.49 -13.96 12.21
C PHE A 42 -3.35 -12.47 11.89
N LEU A 43 -4.29 -11.92 11.11
CA LEU A 43 -4.32 -10.51 10.71
C LEU A 43 -5.45 -9.78 11.45
N SER A 44 -5.13 -8.68 12.13
CA SER A 44 -6.10 -7.67 12.54
C SER A 44 -5.96 -6.42 11.67
N GLN A 45 -7.06 -6.01 11.04
CA GLN A 45 -7.03 -4.91 10.06
C GLN A 45 -6.88 -3.55 10.72
N HIS A 46 -7.60 -3.30 11.81
CA HIS A 46 -7.71 -1.97 12.40
C HIS A 46 -7.24 -1.87 13.85
N THR A 47 -7.13 -3.00 14.56
CA THR A 47 -6.85 -3.04 16.00
C THR A 47 -5.66 -3.94 16.33
N GLY A 48 -5.36 -4.08 17.63
CA GLY A 48 -4.44 -5.10 18.13
C GLY A 48 -5.11 -6.45 18.33
N ILE A 49 -4.31 -7.41 18.81
CA ILE A 49 -4.73 -8.76 19.18
C ILE A 49 -4.41 -8.95 20.67
N ALA A 50 -5.37 -9.46 21.45
CA ALA A 50 -5.20 -9.65 22.89
C ALA A 50 -4.02 -10.58 23.21
N ASN A 51 -3.18 -10.14 24.15
CA ASN A 51 -1.99 -10.87 24.63
C ASN A 51 -1.00 -11.24 23.51
N LYS A 52 -0.99 -10.45 22.44
CA LYS A 52 -0.02 -10.58 21.36
C LYS A 52 0.61 -9.24 21.09
N GLU A 53 1.90 -9.24 20.80
CA GLU A 53 2.59 -8.09 20.24
C GLU A 53 2.42 -8.08 18.72
N ASN A 54 2.55 -6.89 18.14
CA ASN A 54 2.53 -6.77 16.68
C ASN A 54 3.74 -7.51 16.09
N PHE A 55 3.51 -8.41 15.13
CA PHE A 55 4.50 -9.32 14.54
C PHE A 55 5.08 -10.35 15.52
N GLU A 56 4.35 -10.71 16.56
CA GLU A 56 4.77 -11.80 17.44
C GLU A 56 4.75 -13.14 16.68
N ILE A 57 5.87 -13.86 16.75
CA ILE A 57 6.00 -15.25 16.27
C ILE A 57 5.85 -16.19 17.46
N ASN A 58 5.04 -17.23 17.30
CA ASN A 58 4.92 -18.34 18.24
C ASN A 58 5.13 -19.67 17.51
N ILE A 59 5.64 -20.66 18.25
CA ILE A 59 5.73 -22.04 17.81
C ILE A 59 4.65 -22.84 18.55
N HIS A 60 3.82 -23.55 17.80
CA HIS A 60 2.75 -24.39 18.36
C HIS A 60 2.70 -25.70 17.59
N GLU A 61 2.95 -26.82 18.28
CA GLU A 61 2.93 -28.18 17.70
C GLU A 61 3.80 -28.30 16.42
N GLY A 62 4.99 -27.69 16.44
CA GLY A 62 5.91 -27.68 15.30
C GLY A 62 5.51 -26.74 14.15
N ASN A 63 4.41 -26.00 14.28
CA ASN A 63 3.96 -25.01 13.32
C ASN A 63 4.30 -23.59 13.77
N VAL A 64 4.54 -22.70 12.81
CA VAL A 64 4.83 -21.28 13.07
C VAL A 64 3.54 -20.48 12.95
N LEU A 65 3.25 -19.69 13.98
CA LEU A 65 2.11 -18.78 14.05
C LEU A 65 2.62 -17.33 14.11
N LEU A 66 2.10 -16.46 13.25
CA LEU A 66 2.44 -15.04 13.21
C LEU A 66 1.20 -14.18 13.43
N TYR A 67 1.30 -13.23 14.36
CA TYR A 67 0.23 -12.31 14.73
C TYR A 67 0.56 -10.89 14.25
N VAL A 68 -0.32 -10.29 13.46
CA VAL A 68 -0.08 -8.98 12.83
C VAL A 68 -1.22 -8.02 13.12
N HIS A 69 -0.90 -6.87 13.70
CA HIS A 69 -1.84 -5.82 14.06
C HIS A 69 -1.89 -4.74 12.98
N HIS A 70 -3.00 -4.00 12.92
CA HIS A 70 -3.16 -2.80 12.11
C HIS A 70 -2.70 -2.97 10.64
N VAL A 71 -3.07 -4.08 10.01
CA VAL A 71 -2.62 -4.46 8.66
C VAL A 71 -3.17 -3.52 7.59
N ASN A 72 -4.37 -2.98 7.79
CA ASN A 72 -5.04 -2.04 6.87
C ASN A 72 -5.10 -2.52 5.39
N ASN A 73 -5.23 -3.83 5.18
CA ASN A 73 -5.22 -4.52 3.90
C ASN A 73 -4.00 -4.19 3.03
N ASP A 74 -2.88 -3.81 3.65
CA ASP A 74 -1.65 -3.51 2.95
C ASP A 74 -1.03 -4.80 2.39
N ALA A 75 -1.04 -4.92 1.05
CA ALA A 75 -0.57 -6.11 0.35
C ALA A 75 0.91 -6.39 0.63
N ASP A 76 1.72 -5.35 0.82
CA ASP A 76 3.15 -5.49 1.12
C ASP A 76 3.37 -6.08 2.50
N THR A 77 2.63 -5.60 3.49
CA THR A 77 2.62 -6.13 4.86
C THR A 77 2.20 -7.59 4.90
N ILE A 78 1.12 -7.95 4.17
CA ILE A 78 0.65 -9.34 4.09
C ILE A 78 1.72 -10.22 3.43
N LYS A 79 2.32 -9.77 2.33
CA LYS A 79 3.38 -10.49 1.63
C LYS A 79 4.60 -10.70 2.52
N VAL A 80 5.09 -9.66 3.19
CA VAL A 80 6.21 -9.76 4.13
C VAL A 80 5.89 -10.73 5.26
N SER A 81 4.65 -10.75 5.76
CA SER A 81 4.22 -11.67 6.82
C SER A 81 4.26 -13.13 6.37
N ILE A 82 3.82 -13.40 5.14
CA ILE A 82 3.92 -14.73 4.52
C ILE A 82 5.38 -15.15 4.32
N ASP A 83 6.24 -14.24 3.86
CA ASP A 83 7.67 -14.50 3.66
C ASP A 83 8.37 -14.84 4.98
N ILE A 84 8.01 -14.16 6.08
CA ILE A 84 8.50 -14.46 7.44
C ILE A 84 8.10 -15.87 7.85
N LEU A 85 6.81 -16.24 7.69
CA LEU A 85 6.31 -17.56 8.05
C LEU A 85 7.02 -18.67 7.28
N ASP A 86 7.16 -18.50 5.96
CA ASP A 86 7.84 -19.49 5.12
C ASP A 86 9.30 -19.67 5.53
N HIS A 87 10.04 -18.56 5.66
CA HIS A 87 11.45 -18.63 5.99
C HIS A 87 11.67 -19.25 7.37
N PHE A 88 10.91 -18.83 8.37
CA PHE A 88 11.02 -19.40 9.71
C PHE A 88 10.69 -20.89 9.70
N LYS A 89 9.59 -21.30 9.05
CA LYS A 89 9.18 -22.70 9.01
C LYS A 89 10.21 -23.57 8.28
N GLU A 90 10.77 -23.10 7.16
CA GLU A 90 11.86 -23.80 6.47
C GLU A 90 13.06 -24.02 7.39
N GLN A 91 13.51 -22.99 8.11
CA GLN A 91 14.60 -23.12 9.07
C GLN A 91 14.25 -24.03 10.26
N LEU A 92 13.01 -23.97 10.74
CA LEU A 92 12.53 -24.82 11.84
C LEU A 92 12.49 -26.30 11.41
N ASP A 93 12.06 -26.58 10.18
CA ASP A 93 12.00 -27.93 9.62
C ASP A 93 13.38 -28.51 9.34
N GLU A 94 14.37 -27.68 8.96
CA GLU A 94 15.77 -28.10 8.84
C GLU A 94 16.34 -28.59 10.19
N ILE A 95 16.01 -27.90 11.28
CA ILE A 95 16.44 -28.24 12.64
C ILE A 95 15.67 -29.47 13.19
N GLY A 96 14.37 -29.60 12.87
CA GLY A 96 13.46 -30.63 13.39
C GLY A 96 13.64 -32.05 12.82
N THR A 97 14.77 -32.35 12.18
CA THR A 97 15.07 -33.70 11.64
C THR A 97 15.53 -34.69 12.73
N ASP A 98 15.89 -34.23 13.93
CA ASP A 98 16.09 -35.07 15.11
C ASP A 98 14.88 -34.99 16.06
N LYS A 99 14.34 -36.17 16.40
CA LYS A 99 13.05 -36.40 17.09
C LYS A 99 12.96 -35.92 18.55
N GLU A 100 13.90 -35.11 19.01
CA GLU A 100 13.86 -34.46 20.31
C GLU A 100 13.85 -32.96 20.06
N LEU A 101 12.69 -32.41 19.70
CA LEU A 101 12.48 -30.97 19.75
C LEU A 101 12.54 -30.56 21.22
N GLU A 102 13.76 -30.31 21.71
CA GLU A 102 13.96 -29.35 22.77
C GLU A 102 13.16 -28.11 22.37
N THR A 103 12.10 -27.83 23.13
CA THR A 103 11.35 -26.60 23.04
C THR A 103 12.34 -25.45 22.96
N MET A 104 12.42 -24.78 21.80
CA MET A 104 13.30 -23.63 21.59
C MET A 104 13.20 -22.72 22.82
N PRO A 105 14.31 -22.43 23.52
CA PRO A 105 14.25 -21.64 24.73
C PRO A 105 13.55 -20.31 24.44
N LYS A 106 12.62 -19.91 25.30
CA LYS A 106 11.83 -18.69 25.10
C LYS A 106 12.70 -17.46 24.83
N GLU A 107 13.83 -17.35 25.54
CA GLU A 107 14.79 -16.26 25.36
C GLU A 107 15.41 -16.21 23.96
N VAL A 108 15.60 -17.36 23.32
CA VAL A 108 16.09 -17.44 21.94
C VAL A 108 14.98 -17.01 20.97
N LEU A 109 13.75 -17.48 21.19
CA LEU A 109 12.59 -17.08 20.38
C LEU A 109 12.32 -15.57 20.48
N ASP A 110 12.47 -14.99 21.67
CA ASP A 110 12.31 -13.54 21.91
C ASP A 110 13.36 -12.73 21.12
N LYS A 111 14.63 -13.16 21.11
CA LYS A 111 15.67 -12.53 20.28
C LYS A 111 15.38 -12.65 18.78
N ILE A 112 14.92 -13.81 18.34
CA ILE A 112 14.53 -14.01 16.94
C ILE A 112 13.36 -13.08 16.58
N ASN A 113 12.37 -12.93 17.46
CA ASN A 113 11.27 -11.98 17.29
C ASN A 113 11.77 -10.54 17.12
N GLU A 114 12.73 -10.10 17.94
CA GLU A 114 13.36 -8.78 17.82
C GLU A 114 14.06 -8.60 16.47
N GLU A 115 14.83 -9.60 16.03
CA GLU A 115 15.55 -9.58 14.76
C GLU A 115 14.61 -9.54 13.55
N TYR A 116 13.57 -10.38 13.52
CA TYR A 116 12.57 -10.37 12.46
C TYR A 116 11.83 -9.04 12.40
N ASN A 117 11.50 -8.45 13.56
CA ASN A 117 10.89 -7.13 13.63
C ASN A 117 11.80 -6.04 13.06
N ALA A 118 13.10 -6.09 13.34
CA ALA A 118 14.08 -5.18 12.78
C ALA A 118 14.21 -5.34 11.26
N ILE A 119 14.30 -6.58 10.76
CA ILE A 119 14.36 -6.90 9.32
C ILE A 119 13.11 -6.39 8.60
N LYS A 120 11.92 -6.68 9.14
CA LYS A 120 10.64 -6.24 8.60
C LYS A 120 10.54 -4.72 8.52
N THR A 121 10.92 -4.03 9.60
CA THR A 121 10.94 -2.55 9.63
C THR A 121 11.82 -1.98 8.52
N LYS A 122 13.01 -2.54 8.33
CA LYS A 122 13.91 -2.15 7.24
C LYS A 122 13.30 -2.42 5.86
N LYS A 123 12.72 -3.60 5.63
CA LYS A 123 12.08 -3.97 4.35
C LYS A 123 10.93 -3.00 4.00
N LEU A 124 10.02 -2.74 4.94
CA LEU A 124 8.90 -1.82 4.69
C LEU A 124 9.37 -0.38 4.45
N ALA A 125 10.38 0.09 5.19
CA ALA A 125 10.97 1.40 4.95
C ALA A 125 11.54 1.50 3.54
N MET A 126 12.32 0.51 3.10
CA MET A 126 12.87 0.47 1.74
C MET A 126 11.77 0.47 0.67
N MET A 127 10.70 -0.32 0.84
CA MET A 127 9.57 -0.33 -0.08
C MET A 127 8.89 1.04 -0.17
N LYS A 128 8.72 1.72 0.97
CA LYS A 128 8.21 3.09 1.00
C LYS A 128 9.12 4.05 0.24
N HIS A 129 10.44 3.99 0.48
CA HIS A 129 11.41 4.82 -0.25
C HIS A 129 11.33 4.62 -1.76
N VAL A 130 11.15 3.39 -2.23
CA VAL A 130 10.98 3.09 -3.66
C VAL A 130 9.71 3.74 -4.21
N LYS A 131 8.57 3.64 -3.50
CA LYS A 131 7.31 4.26 -3.93
C LYS A 131 7.39 5.80 -3.96
N ASP A 132 8.01 6.38 -2.93
CA ASP A 132 8.19 7.84 -2.83
C ASP A 132 9.12 8.34 -3.95
N PHE A 133 10.23 7.63 -4.18
CA PHE A 133 11.16 7.92 -5.27
C PHE A 133 10.48 7.83 -6.64
N GLN A 134 9.75 6.75 -6.90
CA GLN A 134 9.01 6.57 -8.15
C GLN A 134 8.04 7.72 -8.38
N THR A 135 7.21 8.05 -7.38
CA THR A 135 6.23 9.14 -7.48
C THR A 135 6.90 10.48 -7.75
N SER A 136 8.03 10.74 -7.10
CA SER A 136 8.82 11.97 -7.32
C SER A 136 9.36 12.04 -8.74
N MET A 137 10.01 10.97 -9.23
CA MET A 137 10.58 10.94 -10.57
C MET A 137 9.52 11.03 -11.67
N THR A 138 8.35 10.42 -11.49
CA THR A 138 7.24 10.57 -12.44
C THR A 138 6.80 12.03 -12.56
N LYS A 139 6.69 12.76 -11.45
CA LYS A 139 6.34 14.19 -11.48
C LYS A 139 7.37 15.03 -12.22
N GLU A 140 8.66 14.76 -11.99
CA GLU A 140 9.74 15.45 -12.69
C GLU A 140 9.67 15.16 -14.19
N ILE A 141 9.46 13.90 -14.60
CA ILE A 141 9.28 13.51 -16.01
C ILE A 141 8.09 14.25 -16.63
N ASP A 142 6.93 14.29 -15.94
CA ASP A 142 5.73 14.97 -16.43
C ASP A 142 5.93 16.50 -16.58
N SER A 143 6.86 17.08 -15.82
CA SER A 143 7.20 18.50 -15.92
C SER A 143 8.06 18.86 -17.13
N ILE A 144 8.66 17.86 -17.80
CA ILE A 144 9.50 18.06 -18.97
C ILE A 144 8.61 18.42 -20.16
N GLU A 145 8.42 19.71 -20.36
CA GLU A 145 7.76 20.27 -21.54
C GLU A 145 8.74 21.09 -22.41
N ILE A 146 8.36 21.37 -23.66
CA ILE A 146 9.07 22.32 -24.54
C ILE A 146 8.20 23.58 -24.68
N PRO A 147 8.33 24.58 -23.79
CA PRO A 147 7.38 25.69 -23.69
C PRO A 147 7.34 26.56 -24.95
N THR A 148 8.50 26.80 -25.56
CA THR A 148 8.61 27.60 -26.79
C THR A 148 7.92 26.91 -27.96
N LEU A 149 8.03 25.59 -28.09
CA LEU A 149 7.34 24.82 -29.12
C LEU A 149 5.83 24.84 -28.87
N LYS A 150 5.39 24.65 -27.61
CA LYS A 150 3.98 24.75 -27.20
C LYS A 150 3.40 26.12 -27.54
N MET A 151 4.12 27.20 -27.26
CA MET A 151 3.74 28.58 -27.58
C MET A 151 3.67 28.83 -29.09
N TYR A 152 4.69 28.40 -29.84
CA TYR A 152 4.73 28.53 -31.29
C TYR A 152 3.57 27.79 -31.95
N LEU A 153 3.34 26.53 -31.57
CA LEU A 153 2.22 25.73 -32.07
C LEU A 153 0.88 26.36 -31.70
N SER A 154 0.70 26.83 -30.47
CA SER A 154 -0.55 27.51 -30.04
C SER A 154 -0.85 28.77 -30.84
N SER A 155 0.19 29.47 -31.32
CA SER A 155 0.05 30.67 -32.17
C SER A 155 -0.23 30.39 -33.65
N ARG A 156 0.01 29.15 -34.12
CA ARG A 156 -0.08 28.76 -35.53
C ARG A 156 -1.19 27.76 -35.83
N TYR A 157 -1.42 26.87 -34.89
CA TYR A 157 -2.46 25.87 -34.88
C TYR A 157 -3.22 26.14 -33.60
N ALA A 158 -4.43 26.70 -33.71
CA ALA A 158 -5.35 26.73 -32.58
C ALA A 158 -5.59 25.27 -32.17
N SER A 159 -4.77 24.75 -31.27
CA SER A 159 -4.97 23.45 -30.68
C SER A 159 -6.34 23.56 -30.02
N ALA A 160 -7.20 22.57 -30.29
CA ALA A 160 -8.59 22.51 -29.84
C ALA A 160 -8.73 22.38 -28.29
N ASN A 161 -7.84 23.01 -27.53
CA ASN A 161 -8.05 23.31 -26.13
C ASN A 161 -8.93 24.55 -26.10
N THR A 162 -10.18 24.35 -25.73
CA THR A 162 -11.20 25.35 -25.36
C THR A 162 -10.60 26.65 -24.83
N LEU A 163 -10.20 27.54 -25.74
CA LEU A 163 -9.82 28.89 -25.39
C LEU A 163 -11.10 29.56 -24.93
N PHE A 164 -11.11 30.08 -23.70
CA PHE A 164 -12.23 30.84 -23.19
C PHE A 164 -12.17 32.26 -23.78
N THR A 165 -12.35 32.34 -25.09
CA THR A 165 -12.36 33.58 -25.88
C THR A 165 -13.70 34.28 -25.78
N CYS A 166 -13.66 35.61 -25.70
CA CYS A 166 -14.86 36.43 -25.84
C CYS A 166 -15.22 36.55 -27.33
N GLU A 167 -16.49 36.39 -27.67
CA GLU A 167 -16.98 36.56 -29.04
C GLU A 167 -17.12 38.04 -29.44
N ASN A 168 -17.11 38.95 -28.47
CA ASN A 168 -17.36 40.37 -28.65
C ASN A 168 -16.08 41.22 -28.66
N CYS A 169 -14.95 40.65 -28.24
CA CYS A 169 -13.63 41.30 -28.28
C CYS A 169 -12.51 40.24 -28.24
N ASN A 170 -11.26 40.61 -28.51
CA ASN A 170 -10.13 39.68 -28.53
C ASN A 170 -9.60 39.25 -27.14
N TYR A 171 -10.45 39.22 -26.11
CA TYR A 171 -10.08 38.77 -24.77
C TYR A 171 -10.02 37.25 -24.68
N VAL A 172 -8.96 36.71 -24.05
CA VAL A 172 -8.76 35.29 -23.76
C VAL A 172 -8.67 35.06 -22.26
N GLY A 173 -9.63 34.33 -21.69
CA GLY A 173 -9.65 33.98 -20.27
C GLY A 173 -8.85 32.71 -19.97
N SER A 174 -8.19 32.68 -18.81
CA SER A 174 -7.52 31.49 -18.27
C SER A 174 -8.48 30.40 -17.74
N SER A 175 -9.79 30.70 -17.64
CA SER A 175 -10.82 29.78 -17.17
C SER A 175 -12.23 30.20 -17.61
N LYS A 176 -13.22 29.30 -17.50
CA LYS A 176 -14.63 29.61 -17.80
C LYS A 176 -15.20 30.74 -16.92
N GLN A 177 -14.69 30.86 -15.70
CA GLN A 177 -15.10 31.88 -14.73
C GLN A 177 -14.55 33.26 -15.11
N SER A 178 -13.28 33.35 -15.55
CA SER A 178 -12.69 34.62 -15.99
C SER A 178 -13.36 35.14 -17.26
N LEU A 179 -13.71 34.28 -18.21
CA LEU A 179 -14.52 34.65 -19.36
C LEU A 179 -15.93 35.12 -18.96
N SER A 180 -16.58 34.44 -18.01
CA SER A 180 -17.91 34.83 -17.54
C SER A 180 -17.92 36.19 -16.84
N ALA A 181 -16.89 36.50 -16.05
CA ALA A 181 -16.71 37.81 -15.43
C ALA A 181 -16.44 38.89 -16.49
N HIS A 182 -15.58 38.62 -17.46
CA HIS A 182 -15.32 39.52 -18.58
C HIS A 182 -16.58 39.82 -19.39
N LYS A 183 -17.37 38.80 -19.78
CA LYS A 183 -18.62 38.95 -20.56
C LYS A 183 -19.63 39.89 -19.89
N ARG A 184 -19.61 40.04 -18.56
CA ARG A 184 -20.50 40.97 -17.83
C ARG A 184 -20.19 42.45 -18.08
N PHE A 185 -18.93 42.78 -18.38
CA PHE A 185 -18.46 44.16 -18.57
C PHE A 185 -18.06 44.46 -20.02
N CYS A 186 -18.07 43.46 -20.90
CA CYS A 186 -17.75 43.60 -22.32
C CYS A 186 -18.87 44.34 -23.06
N LYS A 187 -18.73 45.68 -23.21
CA LYS A 187 -19.67 46.52 -23.96
C LYS A 187 -19.44 46.33 -25.47
N LYS A 188 -20.50 45.96 -26.20
CA LYS A 188 -20.54 45.83 -27.68
C LYS A 188 -19.78 46.94 -28.40
N SER A 189 -18.82 46.57 -29.25
CA SER A 189 -18.43 47.38 -30.41
C SER A 189 -19.40 47.06 -31.56
N LEU A 190 -20.48 47.83 -31.69
CA LEU A 190 -21.22 47.95 -32.94
C LEU A 190 -20.61 49.12 -33.72
N ASN A 191 -20.30 48.88 -35.00
CA ASN A 191 -19.91 49.80 -36.09
C ASN A 191 -18.40 50.18 -36.13
N ASN A 192 -17.70 50.10 -37.26
CA ASN A 192 -18.08 50.59 -38.59
C ASN A 192 -17.69 49.64 -39.76
N THR A 193 -18.66 49.33 -40.60
CA THR A 193 -18.50 49.31 -42.06
C THR A 193 -18.35 50.75 -42.56
N VAL A 194 -17.37 51.06 -43.40
CA VAL A 194 -17.52 52.03 -44.49
C VAL A 194 -16.64 51.58 -45.66
N ASP A 195 -17.30 51.23 -46.76
CA ASP A 195 -16.75 51.16 -48.12
C ASP A 195 -16.17 52.51 -48.55
N SER A 196 -14.97 52.52 -49.14
CA SER A 196 -14.54 53.27 -50.35
C SER A 196 -13.06 53.02 -50.62
#